data_AF-A0A2H9NBF1-F1
#
_entry.id   AF-A0A2H9NBF1-F1
#
_cell.length_a   1.000
_cell.length_b   1.000
_cell.length_c   1.000
_cell.angle_alpha   90.00
_cell.angle_beta   90.00
_cell.angle_gamma   90.00
#
_symmetry.space_group_name_H-M   'P 1'
#
loop_
_entity.id
_entity.type
_entity.pdbx_description
1 polymer ?
#
loop_
_entity_poly.entity_id
_entity_poly.type
_entity_poly.pdbx_seq_one_letter_code
_entity_poly.pdbx_strand_id
1 'polypeptide(L)' 'SDNTLETLLKVDAVGKDFELWPGRCGKGQTAFICDGGPHIRVKEMLVGGSA' A
#
# COMPACT_ATOMS: atom_id res chain seq x y z
N SER A 1 -16.80 1.07 -3.42
CA SER A 1 -15.48 0.91 -2.79
C SER A 1 -14.95 -0.45 -3.17
N ASP A 2 -13.87 -0.51 -3.94
CA ASP A 2 -13.10 -1.75 -4.11
C ASP A 2 -12.60 -2.25 -2.75
N ASN A 3 -12.41 -3.55 -2.59
CA ASN A 3 -11.81 -4.11 -1.38
C ASN A 3 -10.29 -4.33 -1.57
N THR A 4 -9.58 -4.52 -0.45
CA THR A 4 -8.11 -4.69 -0.46
C THR A 4 -7.67 -5.89 -1.31
N LEU A 5 -8.41 -7.00 -1.27
CA LEU A 5 -8.03 -8.22 -1.99
C LEU A 5 -8.16 -8.04 -3.51
N GLU A 6 -9.22 -7.38 -3.98
CA GLU A 6 -9.40 -7.03 -5.38
C GLU A 6 -8.28 -6.13 -5.89
N THR A 7 -7.83 -5.18 -5.08
CA THR A 7 -6.72 -4.29 -5.43
C THR A 7 -5.41 -5.08 -5.56
N LEU A 8 -5.14 -6.01 -4.63
CA LEU A 8 -3.94 -6.83 -4.66
C LEU A 8 -3.90 -7.76 -5.88
N LEU A 9 -5.05 -8.30 -6.31
CA LEU A 9 -5.15 -9.13 -7.53
C LEU A 9 -4.86 -8.35 -8.81
N LYS A 10 -4.97 -7.01 -8.79
CA LYS A 10 -4.71 -6.13 -9.95
C LYS A 10 -3.25 -5.68 -10.04
N VAL A 11 -2.37 -6.09 -9.12
CA VAL A 11 -0.93 -5.78 -9.17
C VAL A 11 -0.27 -6.54 -10.33
N ASP A 12 0.42 -5.84 -11.22
CA ASP A 12 1.03 -6.45 -12.42
C ASP A 12 2.52 -6.17 -12.62
N ALA A 13 3.11 -5.30 -11.78
CA ALA A 13 4.53 -5.06 -11.76
C ALA A 13 5.01 -4.72 -10.34
N VAL A 14 6.24 -5.13 -10.03
CA VAL A 14 6.91 -4.93 -8.76
C VAL A 14 8.33 -4.44 -9.02
N GLY A 15 8.72 -3.34 -8.36
CA GLY A 15 10.03 -2.73 -8.41
C GLY A 15 11.11 -3.56 -7.71
N LYS A 16 12.38 -3.21 -7.94
CA LYS A 16 13.56 -3.84 -7.31
C LYS A 16 14.12 -3.02 -6.14
N ASP A 17 13.40 -2.02 -5.70
CA ASP A 17 13.75 -0.98 -4.76
C ASP A 17 13.02 -1.18 -3.43
N PHE A 18 13.18 -2.37 -2.86
CA PHE A 18 12.56 -2.71 -1.58
C PHE A 18 13.22 -1.93 -0.43
N GLU A 19 12.44 -1.11 0.26
CA GLU A 19 12.87 -0.36 1.44
C GLU A 19 11.85 -0.49 2.58
N LEU A 20 12.33 -0.36 3.81
CA LEU A 20 11.53 -0.39 5.03
C LEU A 20 11.82 0.85 5.87
N TRP A 21 10.78 1.38 6.51
CA TRP A 21 10.86 2.54 7.37
C TRP A 21 10.35 2.22 8.77
N PRO A 22 11.06 2.64 9.83
CA PRO A 22 10.59 2.48 11.20
C PRO A 22 9.49 3.50 11.50
N GLY A 23 8.49 3.08 12.29
CA GLY A 23 7.34 3.91 12.60
C GLY A 23 6.55 3.46 13.83
N ARG A 24 5.37 4.05 14.00
CA ARG A 24 4.39 3.66 15.04
C ARG A 24 3.07 3.29 14.40
N CYS A 25 2.38 2.33 14.99
CA CYS A 25 1.07 1.88 14.51
C CYS A 25 0.04 3.01 14.63
N GLY A 26 -0.63 3.33 13.51
CA GLY A 26 -1.70 4.34 13.46
C GLY A 26 -3.08 3.86 13.93
N LYS A 27 -3.22 2.61 14.39
CA LYS A 27 -4.50 1.97 14.74
C LYS A 27 -4.90 2.21 16.21
N GLY A 28 -4.66 3.43 16.72
CA GLY A 28 -5.06 3.83 18.09
C GLY A 28 -4.26 3.17 19.23
N GLN A 29 -3.19 2.44 18.91
CA GLN A 29 -2.30 1.80 19.87
C GLN A 29 -0.85 2.19 19.54
N THR A 30 -0.08 2.62 20.53
CA THR A 30 1.33 2.98 20.32
C THR A 30 2.19 1.71 20.34
N ALA A 31 2.24 1.02 19.21
CA ALA A 31 3.18 -0.08 18.97
C ALA A 31 4.27 0.39 18.00
N PHE A 32 5.53 0.05 18.30
CA PHE A 32 6.61 0.23 17.33
C PHE A 32 6.48 -0.82 16.22
N ILE A 33 6.47 -0.36 14.97
CA ILE A 33 6.34 -1.20 13.78
C ILE A 33 7.32 -0.72 12.71
N CYS A 34 7.47 -1.52 11.66
CA CYS A 34 8.07 -1.09 10.41
C CYS A 34 7.03 -1.27 9.29
N ASP A 35 7.00 -0.35 8.34
CA ASP A 35 6.23 -0.46 7.12
C ASP A 35 7.12 -0.22 5.90
N GLY A 36 6.67 -0.68 4.74
CA GLY A 36 7.40 -0.50 3.49
C GLY A 36 7.20 -1.63 2.50
N GLY A 37 7.93 -1.55 1.41
CA GLY A 37 7.80 -2.41 0.24
C GLY A 37 8.48 -1.79 -0.97
N PRO A 38 8.54 -2.53 -2.10
CA PRO A 38 9.00 -1.96 -3.36
C PRO A 38 7.91 -1.09 -3.96
N HIS A 39 8.24 -0.30 -4.99
CA HIS A 39 7.19 0.32 -5.79
C HIS A 39 6.35 -0.78 -6.48
N ILE A 40 5.03 -0.67 -6.41
CA ILE A 40 4.10 -1.58 -7.09
C ILE A 40 3.23 -0.82 -8.08
N ARG A 41 2.85 -1.48 -9.17
CA ARG A 41 1.86 -0.97 -10.12
C ARG A 41 0.56 -1.75 -9.99
N VAL A 42 -0.53 -1.03 -9.80
CA VAL A 42 -1.90 -1.57 -9.84
C VAL A 42 -2.51 -1.17 -11.17
N LYS A 43 -3.02 -2.13 -11.95
CA LYS A 43 -3.56 -1.88 -13.30
C LYS A 43 -4.75 -0.93 -13.31
N GLU A 44 -5.61 -1.01 -12.29
CA GLU A 44 -6.86 -0.25 -12.22
C GLU A 44 -7.29 -0.07 -10.76
N MET A 45 -7.68 1.15 -10.40
CA MET A 45 -8.22 1.47 -9.07
C MET A 45 -9.15 2.68 -9.17
N LEU A 46 -10.28 2.66 -8.46
CA LEU A 46 -11.16 3.81 -8.35
C LEU A 46 -10.49 4.92 -7.51
N VAL A 47 -10.32 6.11 -8.08
CA VAL A 47 -9.78 7.29 -7.38
C VAL A 47 -10.92 8.27 -7.06
N GLY A 48 -11.19 8.49 -5.78
CA GLY A 48 -12.28 9.36 -5.30
C GLY A 48 -11.96 10.86 -5.38
N GLY A 49 -11.56 11.36 -6.54
CA GLY A 49 -11.21 12.77 -6.75
C GLY A 49 -12.37 13.64 -7.24
N SER A 50 -12.24 14.95 -7.05
CA SER A 50 -12.96 15.99 -7.80
C SER A 50 -11.92 16.79 -8.61
N ALA A 51 -12.22 17.09 -9.87
CA ALA A 51 -11.33 17.82 -10.78
C ALA A 51 -11.13 19.29 -10.38
#